data_AF-A0A2S9G273-F1
#
_entry.id   AF-A0A2S9G273-F1
#
_cell.length_a   1.000
_cell.length_b   1.000
_cell.length_c   1.000
_cell.angle_alpha   90.00
_cell.angle_beta   90.00
_cell.angle_gamma   90.00
#
_symmetry.space_group_name_H-M   'P 1'
#
loop_
_entity.id
_entity.type
_entity.pdbx_description
1 polymer ?
#
loop_
_entity_poly.entity_id
_entity_poly.type
_entity_poly.pdbx_seq_one_letter_code
_entity_poly.pdbx_strand_id
1 'polypeptide(L)'
;DRARQQPDDVAYTFLDFDVDPAGYAESLTWSQMYHRVQVVAEELLRHGTKGDRAAILAPQGLEYIIAFYGAMTAGFIAVPLPVPA
;
A
#
# COMPACT_ATOMS: atom_id res chain seq x y z
N ASP A 1 2.69 -5.75 -14.56
CA ASP A 1 3.71 -6.62 -15.18
C ASP A 1 4.78 -7.18 -14.25
N ARG A 2 5.35 -6.43 -13.30
CA ARG A 2 6.42 -6.96 -12.41
C ARG A 2 6.01 -8.16 -11.54
N ALA A 3 4.82 -8.16 -10.95
CA ALA A 3 4.33 -9.30 -10.16
C ALA A 3 4.24 -10.63 -10.94
N ARG A 4 4.21 -10.58 -12.27
CA ARG A 4 4.27 -11.78 -13.13
C ARG A 4 5.69 -12.10 -13.60
N GLN A 5 6.50 -11.07 -13.85
CA GLN A 5 7.86 -11.22 -14.40
C GLN A 5 8.90 -11.59 -13.35
N GLN A 6 8.73 -11.10 -12.11
CA GLN A 6 9.68 -11.25 -11.01
C GLN A 6 8.92 -11.29 -9.67
N PRO A 7 8.07 -12.32 -9.45
CA PRO A 7 7.15 -12.37 -8.30
C PRO A 7 7.85 -12.36 -6.94
N ASP A 8 9.03 -12.97 -6.85
CA ASP A 8 9.74 -13.20 -5.59
C ASP A 8 10.80 -12.13 -5.28
N ASP A 9 11.09 -11.25 -6.25
CA ASP A 9 11.97 -10.11 -6.03
C ASP A 9 11.32 -9.11 -5.07
N VAL A 10 12.14 -8.51 -4.19
CA VAL A 10 11.69 -7.45 -3.28
C VAL A 10 11.22 -6.24 -4.09
N ALA A 11 10.01 -5.78 -3.79
CA ALA A 11 9.42 -4.58 -4.36
C ALA A 11 9.65 -3.36 -3.46
N TYR A 12 9.38 -3.52 -2.16
CA TYR A 12 9.50 -2.46 -1.17
C TYR A 12 10.07 -3.02 0.13
N THR A 13 10.90 -2.21 0.79
CA THR A 13 11.36 -2.44 2.16
C THR A 13 11.09 -1.18 2.97
N PHE A 14 10.42 -1.33 4.10
CA PHE A 14 10.30 -0.29 5.12
C PHE A 14 11.30 -0.59 6.25
N LEU A 15 12.00 0.44 6.72
CA LEU A 15 12.89 0.34 7.88
C LEU A 15 12.20 1.01 9.06
N ASP A 16 11.73 0.19 9.99
CA ASP A 16 11.05 0.63 11.20
C ASP A 16 12.06 0.82 12.33
N PHE A 17 12.27 2.09 12.72
CA PHE A 17 13.16 2.47 13.81
C PHE A 17 12.46 2.55 15.18
N ASP A 18 11.13 2.50 15.20
CA ASP A 18 10.33 2.46 16.43
C ASP A 18 10.35 1.04 17.02
N VAL A 19 10.48 0.01 16.17
CA VAL A 19 10.66 -1.39 16.59
C VAL A 19 12.09 -1.67 17.03
N ASP A 20 13.09 -1.25 16.25
CA ASP A 20 14.51 -1.43 16.57
C ASP A 20 15.29 -0.16 16.18
N PRO A 21 16.00 0.51 17.12
CA PRO A 21 16.85 1.66 16.82
C PRO A 21 17.95 1.39 15.78
N ALA A 22 18.34 0.12 15.56
CA ALA A 22 19.26 -0.29 14.50
C ALA A 22 18.57 -0.42 13.12
N GLY A 23 17.24 -0.34 13.07
CA GLY A 23 16.39 -0.47 11.89
C GLY A 23 15.86 -1.89 11.73
N TYR A 24 14.56 -2.09 11.93
CA TYR A 24 13.87 -3.35 11.63
C TYR A 24 13.36 -3.35 10.18
N ALA A 25 13.84 -4.28 9.35
CA ALA A 25 13.50 -4.32 7.94
C ALA A 25 12.27 -5.19 7.64
N GLU A 26 11.20 -4.56 7.16
CA GLU A 26 10.02 -5.23 6.65
C GLU A 26 9.98 -5.14 5.14
N SER A 27 9.90 -6.29 4.45
CA SER A 27 9.94 -6.34 2.99
C SER A 27 8.69 -7.00 2.40
N LEU A 28 8.26 -6.52 1.23
CA LEU A 28 7.27 -7.18 0.40
C LEU A 28 7.88 -7.51 -0.95
N THR A 29 7.64 -8.73 -1.41
CA THR A 29 7.91 -9.13 -2.80
C THR A 29 6.88 -8.51 -3.75
N TRP A 30 7.17 -8.51 -5.06
CA TRP A 30 6.20 -8.03 -6.04
C TRP A 30 4.88 -8.78 -6.01
N SER A 31 4.89 -10.10 -5.79
CA SER A 31 3.67 -10.92 -5.68
C SER A 31 2.86 -10.57 -4.44
N GLN A 32 3.52 -10.39 -3.29
CA GLN A 32 2.87 -10.00 -2.04
C GLN A 32 2.27 -8.60 -2.12
N MET A 33 3.02 -7.64 -2.67
CA MET A 33 2.54 -6.27 -2.86
C MET A 33 1.31 -6.25 -3.77
N TYR A 34 1.37 -6.94 -4.91
CA TYR A 34 0.25 -7.02 -5.84
C TYR A 34 -1.00 -7.61 -5.18
N HIS A 35 -0.85 -8.74 -4.46
CA HIS A 35 -1.98 -9.37 -3.77
C HIS A 35 -2.63 -8.42 -2.75
N ARG A 36 -1.83 -7.79 -1.88
CA ARG A 36 -2.35 -6.85 -0.86
C ARG A 36 -3.05 -5.64 -1.49
N VAL A 37 -2.51 -5.11 -2.59
CA VAL A 37 -3.14 -4.03 -3.36
C VAL A 37 -4.49 -4.44 -3.94
N GLN A 38 -4.61 -5.65 -4.49
CA GLN A 38 -5.89 -6.15 -5.00
C GLN A 38 -6.94 -6.26 -3.87
N VAL A 39 -6.55 -6.79 -2.71
CA VAL A 39 -7.45 -6.89 -1.54
C VAL A 39 -7.99 -5.52 -1.13
N VAL A 40 -7.13 -4.50 -1.03
CA VAL A 40 -7.60 -3.13 -0.71
C VAL A 40 -8.49 -2.55 -1.81
N ALA A 41 -8.14 -2.78 -3.07
CA ALA A 41 -8.93 -2.28 -4.20
C ALA A 41 -10.34 -2.89 -4.22
N GLU A 42 -10.45 -4.20 -3.99
CA GLU A 42 -11.73 -4.91 -3.89
C GLU A 42 -12.58 -4.40 -2.74
N GLU A 43 -11.97 -4.13 -1.58
CA GLU A 43 -12.71 -3.59 -0.43
C GLU A 43 -13.21 -2.17 -0.71
N LEU A 44 -12.39 -1.29 -1.30
CA LEU A 44 -12.81 0.07 -1.65
C LEU A 44 -14.00 0.10 -2.62
N LEU A 45 -14.05 -0.82 -3.58
CA LEU A 45 -15.17 -0.93 -4.53
C LEU A 45 -16.51 -1.31 -3.86
N ARG A 46 -16.49 -1.77 -2.61
CA ARG A 46 -17.72 -2.02 -1.82
C ARG A 46 -18.29 -0.75 -1.19
N HIS A 47 -17.49 0.32 -1.10
CA HIS A 47 -17.83 1.56 -0.40
C HIS A 47 -17.88 2.79 -1.31
N GLY A 48 -17.64 2.62 -2.61
CA GLY A 48 -17.69 3.72 -3.57
C GLY A 48 -17.47 3.25 -5.00
N THR A 49 -17.30 4.22 -5.89
CA THR A 49 -17.18 3.98 -7.33
C THR A 49 -15.98 4.70 -7.92
N LYS A 50 -15.62 4.35 -9.15
CA LYS A 50 -14.49 4.96 -9.86
C LYS A 50 -14.66 6.49 -9.93
N GLY A 51 -13.59 7.21 -9.62
CA GLY A 51 -13.58 8.67 -9.55
C GLY A 51 -13.84 9.24 -8.15
N ASP A 52 -14.36 8.44 -7.20
CA ASP A 52 -14.48 8.87 -5.81
C ASP A 52 -13.10 9.06 -5.17
N ARG A 53 -13.03 9.92 -4.15
CA ARG A 53 -11.79 10.22 -3.43
C ARG A 53 -11.62 9.29 -2.24
N ALA A 54 -10.45 8.67 -2.11
CA ALA A 54 -10.09 7.86 -0.95
C ALA A 54 -8.99 8.57 -0.15
N ALA A 55 -9.32 9.06 1.04
CA ALA A 55 -8.35 9.64 1.96
C ALA A 55 -7.52 8.53 2.62
N ILE A 56 -6.20 8.71 2.66
CA ILE A 56 -5.29 7.77 3.30
C ILE A 56 -4.71 8.45 4.53
N LEU A 57 -5.22 8.05 5.70
CA LEU A 57 -4.74 8.48 7.01
C LEU A 57 -4.18 7.24 7.72
N ALA A 58 -2.88 7.04 7.60
CA ALA A 58 -2.17 5.96 8.25
C ALA A 58 -0.74 6.42 8.59
N PRO A 59 -0.09 5.81 9.59
CA PRO A 59 1.33 6.02 9.84
C PRO A 59 2.18 5.71 8.60
N GLN A 60 3.43 6.18 8.59
CA GLN A 60 4.38 5.75 7.57
C GLN A 60 4.66 4.25 7.73
N GLY A 61 4.62 3.52 6.61
CA GLY A 61 4.79 2.07 6.61
C GLY A 61 4.36 1.44 5.28
N LEU A 62 4.45 0.11 5.20
CA LEU A 62 4.06 -0.63 4.00
C LEU A 62 2.55 -0.53 3.74
N GLU A 63 1.73 -0.43 4.78
CA GLU A 63 0.28 -0.29 4.70
C GLU A 63 -0.10 1.02 3.99
N TYR A 64 0.67 2.09 4.18
CA TYR A 64 0.43 3.37 3.51
C TYR A 64 0.58 3.25 1.99
N ILE A 65 1.66 2.61 1.53
CA ILE A 65 1.88 2.39 0.09
C ILE A 65 0.85 1.42 -0.49
N ILE A 66 0.47 0.38 0.27
CA ILE A 66 -0.57 -0.57 -0.15
C ILE A 66 -1.89 0.16 -0.33
N ALA A 67 -2.29 1.03 0.61
CA ALA A 67 -3.51 1.82 0.52
C ALA A 67 -3.49 2.77 -0.69
N PHE A 68 -2.35 3.43 -0.93
CA PHE A 68 -2.17 4.33 -2.08
C PHE A 68 -2.37 3.60 -3.42
N TYR A 69 -1.67 2.47 -3.62
CA TYR A 69 -1.83 1.68 -4.83
C TYR A 69 -3.19 0.99 -4.92
N GLY A 70 -3.77 0.58 -3.79
CA GLY A 70 -5.12 0.01 -3.71
C GLY A 70 -6.18 0.99 -4.22
N ALA A 71 -6.15 2.23 -3.75
CA ALA A 71 -7.05 3.28 -4.22
C ALA A 71 -6.92 3.54 -5.73
N MET A 72 -5.69 3.69 -6.24
CA MET A 72 -5.47 3.87 -7.68
C MET A 72 -5.93 2.66 -8.49
N THR A 73 -5.72 1.44 -7.99
CA THR A 73 -6.13 0.20 -8.65
C THR A 73 -7.65 0.06 -8.70
N ALA A 74 -8.37 0.49 -7.67
CA ALA A 74 -9.83 0.56 -7.65
C ALA A 74 -10.40 1.65 -8.58
N GLY A 75 -9.55 2.55 -9.11
CA GLY A 75 -9.95 3.69 -9.92
C GLY A 75 -10.46 4.88 -9.09
N PHE A 76 -10.11 4.94 -7.80
CA PHE A 76 -10.35 6.09 -6.95
C PHE A 76 -9.25 7.14 -7.13
N ILE A 77 -9.55 8.38 -6.77
CA ILE A 77 -8.56 9.45 -6.61
C ILE A 77 -7.96 9.30 -5.21
N ALA A 78 -6.73 8.78 -5.12
CA ALA A 78 -6.02 8.67 -3.86
C ALA A 78 -5.69 10.07 -3.29
N VAL A 79 -6.00 10.30 -2.02
CA VAL A 79 -5.73 11.55 -1.30
C VAL A 79 -4.83 11.24 -0.09
N PRO A 80 -3.49 11.23 -0.26
CA PRO A 80 -2.55 10.99 0.83
C PRO A 80 -2.52 12.19 1.77
N LEU A 81 -2.74 11.94 3.07
CA LEU A 81 -2.72 12.96 4.11
C LEU A 81 -1.71 12.57 5.20
N PRO A 82 -1.06 13.56 5.85
CA PRO A 82 -0.34 13.30 7.09
C PRO A 82 -1.32 12.91 8.20
N VAL A 83 -0.93 12.00 9.09
CA VAL A 83 -1.69 11.74 10.32
C VAL A 83 -1.60 12.99 11.20
N PRO A 84 -2.72 13.51 11.74
CA PRO A 84 -2.69 14.64 12.67
C PRO A 84 -1.81 14.33 13.88
N ALA A 85 -1.11 15.36 14.37
CA ALA A 85 -0.28 15.30 15.57
C ALA A 85 -1.10 15.10 16.85
#